data_AF-A0A2M9TS12-F1
#
_entry.id   AF-A0A2M9TS12-F1
#
_cell.length_a   1.000
_cell.length_b   1.000
_cell.length_c   1.000
_cell.angle_alpha   90.00
_cell.angle_beta   90.00
_cell.angle_gamma   90.00
#
_symmetry.space_group_name_H-M   'P 1'
#
loop_
_entity.id
_entity.type
_entity.pdbx_description
1 polymer ?
#
loop_
_entity_poly.entity_id
_entity_poly.type
_entity_poly.pdbx_seq_one_letter_code
_entity_poly.pdbx_strand_id
1 'polypeptide(L)'
;MHFAMVFKLEGGLALTRQMLVYGSVFLVLPVVMEQPTAFELNYAVIGCLPGLAIFPTIFGFYCNTKAIEYLSPSQVQILELSEPIFAALIAFVFLHEVPGPSTPFGGMLIVLCISIANGLLHFSHNSRSVNSIK
;
A
#
# COMPACT_ATOMS: atom_id res chain seq x y z
N MET A 1 -7.62 2.03 -17.97
CA MET A 1 -7.38 0.57 -17.93
C MET A 1 -6.48 0.04 -19.06
N HIS A 2 -6.27 0.76 -20.16
CA HIS A 2 -5.47 0.29 -21.32
C HIS A 2 -3.93 0.39 -21.18
N PHE A 3 -3.43 1.11 -20.15
CA PHE A 3 -1.99 1.41 -19.98
C PHE A 3 -1.23 0.34 -19.18
N ALA A 4 -1.91 -0.38 -18.28
CA ALA A 4 -1.28 -1.38 -17.41
C ALA A 4 -0.92 -2.68 -18.15
N MET A 5 -1.60 -2.99 -19.26
CA MET A 5 -1.41 -4.25 -19.99
C MET A 5 -0.24 -4.22 -21.00
N VAL A 6 0.25 -3.01 -21.35
CA VAL A 6 1.37 -2.82 -22.29
C VAL A 6 2.70 -3.20 -21.65
N PHE A 7 2.80 -3.06 -20.33
CA PHE A 7 3.96 -3.47 -19.57
C PHE A 7 3.73 -4.89 -19.03
N LYS A 8 4.19 -5.91 -19.77
CA LYS A 8 4.51 -7.24 -19.22
C LYS A 8 5.64 -7.10 -18.19
N LEU A 9 5.42 -6.34 -17.12
CA LEU A 9 6.28 -6.41 -15.96
C LEU A 9 5.93 -7.72 -15.27
N GLU A 10 6.84 -8.69 -15.38
CA GLU A 10 6.84 -9.83 -14.46
C GLU A 10 6.82 -9.25 -13.05
N GLY A 11 5.69 -9.44 -12.36
CA GLY A 11 5.52 -8.97 -11.00
C GLY A 11 6.57 -9.63 -10.10
N GLY A 12 7.04 -8.90 -9.09
CA GLY A 12 7.96 -9.43 -8.09
C GLY A 12 9.27 -8.67 -7.96
N LEU A 13 10.39 -9.40 -7.93
CA LEU A 13 11.66 -8.89 -7.42
C LEU A 13 12.27 -7.79 -8.31
N ALA A 14 12.08 -7.86 -9.64
CA ALA A 14 12.59 -6.86 -10.57
C ALA A 14 11.90 -5.49 -10.38
N LEU A 15 10.57 -5.48 -10.24
CA LEU A 15 9.79 -4.27 -9.95
C LEU A 15 10.11 -3.73 -8.56
N THR A 16 10.19 -4.60 -7.55
CA THR A 16 10.58 -4.22 -6.18
C THR A 16 11.96 -3.56 -6.16
N ARG A 17 12.93 -4.10 -6.92
CA ARG A 17 14.26 -3.51 -7.08
C ARG A 17 14.21 -2.12 -7.70
N GLN A 18 13.40 -1.92 -8.75
CA GLN A 18 13.27 -0.62 -9.39
C GLN A 18 12.68 0.43 -8.43
N MET A 19 11.63 0.09 -7.69
CA MET A 19 11.03 0.98 -6.70
C MET A 19 12.03 1.37 -5.61
N LEU A 20 12.85 0.41 -5.14
CA LEU A 20 13.87 0.69 -4.14
C LEU A 20 14.94 1.65 -4.68
N VAL A 21 15.38 1.47 -5.93
CA VAL A 21 16.35 2.37 -6.58
C VAL A 21 15.78 3.77 -6.72
N TYR A 22 14.54 3.90 -7.19
CA TYR A 22 13.86 5.20 -7.27
C TYR A 22 13.71 5.86 -5.90
N GLY A 23 13.30 5.11 -4.87
CA GLY A 23 13.20 5.62 -3.50
C GLY A 23 14.55 6.08 -2.95
N SER A 24 15.62 5.35 -3.25
CA SER A 24 16.99 5.68 -2.84
C SER A 24 17.49 6.97 -3.51
N VAL A 25 17.22 7.13 -4.81
CA VAL A 25 17.55 8.36 -5.54
C VAL A 25 16.72 9.54 -5.03
N PHE A 26 15.44 9.33 -4.74
CA PHE A 26 14.56 10.36 -4.20
C PHE A 26 15.03 10.87 -2.83
N LEU A 27 15.61 9.98 -2.00
CA LEU A 27 16.19 10.33 -0.70
C LEU A 27 17.38 11.29 -0.78
N VAL A 28 18.03 11.43 -1.94
CA VAL A 28 19.10 12.42 -2.13
C VAL A 28 18.56 13.85 -2.04
N LEU A 29 17.31 14.07 -2.48
CA LEU A 29 16.70 15.39 -2.49
C LEU A 29 16.54 16.00 -1.08
N PRO A 30 15.90 15.35 -0.09
CA PRO A 30 15.82 15.88 1.28
C PRO A 30 17.20 16.02 1.92
N VAL A 31 18.15 15.11 1.66
CA VAL A 31 19.52 15.20 2.20
C VAL A 31 20.24 16.46 1.72
N VAL A 32 20.05 16.83 0.45
CA VAL A 32 20.66 18.05 -0.11
C VAL A 32 19.96 19.31 0.41
N MET A 33 18.64 19.27 0.65
CA MET A 33 17.85 20.42 1.10
C MET A 33 18.00 20.70 2.60
N GLU A 34 17.97 19.68 3.44
CA GLU A 34 17.94 19.83 4.91
C GLU A 34 19.32 19.78 5.56
N GLN A 35 20.37 19.41 4.82
CA GLN A 35 21.76 19.29 5.27
C GLN A 35 21.86 18.73 6.71
N PRO A 36 21.53 17.44 6.93
CA PRO A 36 21.44 16.86 8.27
C PRO A 36 22.74 17.08 9.05
N THR A 37 22.67 17.86 10.13
CA THR A 37 23.85 18.34 10.86
C THR A 37 24.49 17.29 11.78
N ALA A 38 23.78 16.19 12.06
CA ALA A 38 24.35 15.02 12.72
C ALA A 38 23.49 13.77 12.46
N PHE A 39 24.14 12.68 12.04
CA PHE A 39 23.56 11.34 12.15
C PHE A 39 23.91 10.82 13.54
N GLU A 40 23.00 10.95 14.51
CA GLU A 40 23.16 10.33 15.82
C GLU A 40 22.95 8.81 15.70
N LEU A 41 24.02 8.12 15.31
CA LEU A 41 24.05 6.67 15.14
C LEU A 41 24.07 5.98 16.50
N ASN A 42 22.88 5.76 17.05
CA ASN A 42 22.67 4.92 18.24
C ASN A 42 22.70 3.44 17.84
N TYR A 43 23.31 2.58 18.68
CA TYR A 43 23.32 1.12 18.49
C TYR A 43 21.91 0.53 18.34
N ALA A 44 20.91 1.10 19.01
CA ALA A 44 19.51 0.70 18.85
C ALA A 44 18.99 1.00 17.43
N VAL A 45 19.34 2.17 16.88
CA VAL A 45 18.96 2.55 15.51
C VAL A 45 19.64 1.64 14.50
N ILE A 46 20.93 1.36 14.66
CA ILE A 46 21.68 0.44 13.78
C ILE A 46 21.06 -0.96 13.77
N GLY A 47 20.54 -1.43 14.90
CA GLY A 47 19.84 -2.72 15.00
C GLY A 47 18.44 -2.70 14.36
N CYS A 48 17.67 -1.64 14.57
CA CYS A 48 16.30 -1.53 14.05
C CYS A 48 16.25 -1.23 12.54
N LEU A 49 17.25 -0.51 12.00
CA LEU A 49 17.32 -0.12 10.59
C LEU A 49 17.25 -1.31 9.61
N PRO A 50 18.06 -2.38 9.75
CA PRO A 50 17.95 -3.55 8.88
C PRO A 50 16.63 -4.30 9.10
N GLY A 51 16.09 -4.30 10.33
CA GLY A 51 14.77 -4.86 10.61
C GLY A 51 13.67 -4.17 9.80
N LEU A 52 13.65 -2.84 9.80
CA LEU A 52 12.72 -2.03 9.00
C LEU A 52 13.03 -2.10 7.49
N ALA A 53 14.29 -2.17 7.09
CA ALA A 53 14.63 -2.27 5.66
C ALA A 53 14.21 -3.63 5.05
N ILE A 54 14.32 -4.73 5.80
CA ILE A 54 14.01 -6.05 5.27
C ILE A 54 12.52 -6.36 5.42
N PHE A 55 11.94 -6.07 6.58
CA PHE A 55 10.60 -6.54 6.92
C PHE A 55 9.47 -5.70 6.28
N PRO A 56 9.21 -4.43 6.68
CA PRO A 56 8.17 -3.64 6.02
C PRO A 56 8.56 -3.20 4.62
N THR A 57 9.83 -2.90 4.34
CA THR A 57 10.22 -2.39 3.02
C THR A 57 10.35 -3.52 1.99
N ILE A 58 11.41 -4.34 2.03
CA ILE A 58 11.63 -5.34 0.97
C ILE A 58 10.48 -6.36 0.92
N PHE A 59 10.09 -6.94 2.06
CA PHE A 59 9.04 -7.95 2.09
C PHE A 59 7.64 -7.34 1.82
N GLY A 60 7.33 -6.17 2.39
CA GLY A 60 6.06 -5.48 2.10
C GLY A 60 5.91 -5.10 0.62
N PHE A 61 6.92 -4.48 0.00
CA PHE A 61 6.89 -4.16 -1.44
C PHE A 61 6.85 -5.41 -2.31
N TYR A 62 7.56 -6.48 -1.93
CA TYR A 62 7.48 -7.74 -2.67
C TYR A 62 6.07 -8.34 -2.62
N CYS A 63 5.45 -8.40 -1.45
CA CYS A 63 4.07 -8.86 -1.29
C CYS A 63 3.10 -8.01 -2.10
N ASN A 64 3.25 -6.67 -2.08
CA ASN A 64 2.36 -5.79 -2.84
C ASN A 64 2.51 -5.97 -4.36
N THR A 65 3.74 -6.03 -4.86
CA THR A 65 4.00 -6.25 -6.30
C THR A 65 3.49 -7.61 -6.76
N LYS A 66 3.58 -8.64 -5.91
CA LYS A 66 2.99 -9.96 -6.18
C LYS A 66 1.47 -9.95 -6.10
N ALA A 67 0.87 -9.19 -5.18
CA ALA A 67 -0.57 -9.04 -5.11
C ALA A 67 -1.13 -8.47 -6.42
N ILE A 68 -0.47 -7.47 -7.01
CA ILE A 68 -0.87 -6.88 -8.29
C ILE A 68 -0.82 -7.87 -9.46
N GLU A 69 0.07 -8.86 -9.40
CA GLU A 69 0.22 -9.87 -10.45
C GLU A 69 -0.88 -10.94 -10.39
N TYR A 70 -1.34 -11.29 -9.19
CA TYR A 70 -2.32 -12.37 -8.97
C TYR A 70 -3.76 -11.88 -8.76
N LEU A 71 -3.96 -10.63 -8.33
CA LEU A 71 -5.27 -10.07 -8.03
C LEU A 71 -5.70 -9.05 -9.09
N SER A 72 -7.02 -8.98 -9.32
CA SER A 72 -7.58 -7.92 -10.17
C SER A 72 -7.35 -6.54 -9.52
N PRO A 73 -7.27 -5.44 -10.31
CA PRO A 73 -7.00 -4.10 -9.77
C PRO A 73 -7.94 -3.68 -8.63
N SER A 74 -9.21 -4.08 -8.69
CA SER A 74 -10.20 -3.81 -7.63
C SER A 74 -9.87 -4.53 -6.32
N GLN A 75 -9.34 -5.75 -6.39
CA GLN A 75 -8.97 -6.52 -5.20
C GLN A 75 -7.67 -6.02 -4.57
N VAL A 76 -6.70 -5.59 -5.38
CA VAL A 76 -5.48 -4.92 -4.89
C VAL A 76 -5.86 -3.65 -4.14
N GLN A 77 -6.77 -2.85 -4.69
CA GLN A 77 -7.20 -1.61 -4.05
C GLN A 77 -7.91 -1.86 -2.71
N ILE A 78 -8.68 -2.94 -2.58
CA ILE A 78 -9.27 -3.35 -1.30
C ILE A 78 -8.18 -3.73 -0.29
N LEU A 79 -7.12 -4.44 -0.72
CA LEU A 79 -5.98 -4.77 0.14
C LEU A 79 -5.28 -3.50 0.65
N GLU A 80 -5.00 -2.54 -0.22
CA GLU A 80 -4.38 -1.25 0.15
C GLU A 80 -5.25 -0.47 1.15
N LEU A 81 -6.57 -0.45 0.94
CA LEU A 81 -7.51 0.19 1.87
C LEU A 81 -7.63 -0.54 3.21
N SER A 82 -7.32 -1.83 3.27
CA SER A 82 -7.37 -2.61 4.51
C SER A 82 -6.16 -2.37 5.41
N GLU A 83 -5.03 -1.96 4.84
CA GLU A 83 -3.79 -1.66 5.56
C GLU A 83 -3.98 -0.71 6.77
N PRO A 84 -4.63 0.47 6.63
CA PRO A 84 -4.86 1.36 7.78
C PRO A 84 -5.74 0.74 8.88
N ILE A 85 -6.66 -0.16 8.54
CA ILE A 85 -7.48 -0.87 9.55
C ILE A 85 -6.59 -1.80 10.37
N PHE A 86 -5.77 -2.61 9.70
CA PHE A 86 -4.84 -3.51 10.37
C PHE A 86 -3.76 -2.74 11.15
N ALA A 87 -3.25 -1.63 10.60
CA ALA A 87 -2.30 -0.77 11.30
C ALA A 87 -2.90 -0.20 12.59
N ALA A 88 -4.13 0.33 12.55
CA ALA A 88 -4.82 0.82 13.73
C ALA A 88 -5.09 -0.31 14.75
N LEU A 89 -5.45 -1.50 14.28
CA LEU A 89 -5.68 -2.66 15.16
C LEU A 89 -4.38 -3.12 15.83
N ILE A 90 -3.28 -3.23 15.09
CA ILE A 90 -1.97 -3.61 15.60
C ILE A 90 -1.47 -2.55 16.58
N ALA A 91 -1.62 -1.26 16.28
CA ALA A 91 -1.27 -0.17 17.21
C ALA A 91 -2.08 -0.27 18.51
N PHE A 92 -3.38 -0.52 18.43
CA PHE A 92 -4.21 -0.72 19.61
C PHE A 92 -3.78 -1.94 20.45
N VAL A 93 -3.44 -3.07 19.82
CA VAL A 93 -3.09 -4.31 20.53
C VAL A 93 -1.66 -4.29 21.07
N PHE A 94 -0.69 -3.80 20.30
CA PHE A 94 0.74 -3.87 20.66
C PHE A 94 1.25 -2.61 21.37
N LEU A 95 0.78 -1.42 20.96
CA LEU A 95 1.18 -0.14 21.56
C LEU A 95 0.20 0.33 22.65
N HIS A 96 -0.97 -0.32 22.77
CA HIS A 96 -2.05 0.09 23.67
C HIS A 96 -2.49 1.56 23.47
N GLU A 97 -2.30 2.10 22.26
CA GLU A 97 -2.76 3.44 21.93
C GLU A 97 -4.28 3.45 21.82
N VAL A 98 -4.94 4.22 22.69
CA VAL A 98 -6.39 4.36 22.67
C VAL A 98 -6.78 5.19 21.45
N PRO A 99 -7.52 4.63 20.48
CA PRO A 99 -7.95 5.36 19.31
C PRO A 99 -8.78 6.58 19.74
N GLY A 100 -8.39 7.76 19.25
CA GLY A 100 -9.11 9.00 19.53
C GLY A 100 -10.55 8.94 19.03
N PRO A 101 -11.42 9.87 19.47
CA PRO A 101 -12.84 9.86 19.14
C PRO A 101 -13.13 9.96 17.62
N SER A 102 -12.19 10.43 16.82
CA SER A 102 -12.29 10.52 15.36
C SER A 102 -11.86 9.24 14.61
N THR A 103 -11.02 8.40 15.22
CA THR A 103 -10.56 7.14 14.64
C THR A 103 -11.69 6.17 14.25
N PRO A 104 -12.75 5.96 15.07
CA PRO A 104 -13.85 5.09 14.67
C PRO A 104 -14.63 5.63 13.47
N PHE A 105 -14.73 6.96 13.31
CA PHE A 105 -15.37 7.56 12.13
C PHE A 105 -14.57 7.27 10.86
N GLY A 106 -13.24 7.39 10.93
CA GLY A 106 -12.35 6.99 9.83
C GLY A 106 -12.45 5.50 9.51
N GLY A 107 -12.43 4.63 10.53
CA GLY A 107 -12.59 3.18 10.35
C GLY A 107 -13.91 2.81 9.68
N MET A 108 -15.02 3.44 10.09
CA MET A 108 -16.33 3.23 9.48
C MET A 108 -16.36 3.63 8.01
N LEU A 109 -15.70 4.75 7.65
CA LEU A 109 -15.59 5.21 6.27
C LEU A 109 -14.81 4.22 5.39
N ILE A 110 -13.73 3.63 5.89
CA ILE A 110 -12.94 2.63 5.16
C ILE A 110 -13.75 1.36 4.94
N VAL A 111 -14.46 0.88 5.97
CA VAL A 111 -15.34 -0.30 5.85
C VAL A 111 -16.46 -0.05 4.85
N LEU A 112 -17.06 1.14 4.86
CA LEU A 112 -18.06 1.54 3.85
C LEU A 112 -17.47 1.54 2.44
N CYS A 113 -16.26 2.09 2.26
CA CYS A 113 -15.57 2.10 0.97
C CYS A 113 -15.32 0.68 0.44
N ILE A 114 -14.79 -0.21 1.28
CA ILE A 114 -14.54 -1.62 0.91
C ILE A 114 -15.86 -2.34 0.56
N SER A 115 -16.93 -2.08 1.32
CA SER A 115 -18.25 -2.70 1.09
C SER A 115 -18.85 -2.30 -0.26
N ILE A 116 -18.67 -1.04 -0.66
CA ILE A 116 -19.07 -0.53 -1.98
C ILE A 116 -18.17 -1.13 -3.07
N ALA A 117 -16.85 -1.11 -2.87
CA ALA A 117 -15.87 -1.61 -3.84
C ALA A 117 -16.00 -3.12 -4.12
N ASN A 118 -16.36 -3.91 -3.12
CA ASN A 118 -16.59 -5.35 -3.25
C ASN A 118 -17.94 -5.70 -3.90
N GLY A 119 -18.76 -4.70 -4.26
CA GLY A 119 -20.06 -4.91 -4.91
C GLY A 119 -21.12 -5.57 -4.03
N LEU A 120 -20.87 -5.66 -2.70
CA LEU A 120 -21.84 -6.16 -1.72
C LEU A 120 -23.06 -5.22 -1.64
N LEU A 121 -22.82 -3.93 -1.88
CA LEU A 121 -23.82 -3.00 -2.39
C LEU A 121 -23.79 -3.06 -3.92
N HIS A 122 -24.61 -3.92 -4.50
CA HIS A 122 -24.77 -4.01 -5.94
C HIS A 122 -25.41 -2.72 -6.49
N PHE A 123 -24.59 -1.71 -6.80
CA PHE A 123 -24.97 -0.73 -7.81
C PHE A 123 -24.96 -1.46 -9.14
N SER A 124 -26.14 -1.95 -9.52
CA SER A 124 -26.45 -2.43 -10.86
C SER A 124 -26.03 -1.36 -11.86
N HIS A 125 -24.80 -1.43 -12.36
CA HIS A 125 -24.48 -0.82 -13.62
C HIS A 125 -25.09 -1.72 -14.69
N ASN A 126 -26.36 -1.45 -14.97
CA ASN A 126 -27.10 -1.98 -16.10
C ASN A 126 -26.38 -1.57 -17.39
N SER A 127 -25.36 -2.34 -17.80
CA SER A 127 -24.92 -2.37 -19.18
C SER A 127 -26.04 -2.99 -20.00
N ARG A 128 -26.96 -2.14 -20.44
CA ARG A 128 -27.86 -2.43 -21.55
C ARG A 128 -27.01 -2.94 -22.70
N SER A 129 -27.18 -4.22 -23.01
CA SER A 129 -27.28 -4.77 -24.36
C SER A 129 -26.54 -3.94 -25.44
N VAL A 130 -25.25 -4.18 -25.60
CA VAL A 130 -24.62 -4.09 -26.92
C VAL A 130 -24.60 -5.50 -27.49
N ASN A 131 -25.80 -5.98 -27.83
CA ASN A 131 -25.96 -7.12 -28.71
C ASN A 131 -26.94 -6.71 -29.80
N SER A 132 -26.61 -7.07 -31.03
CA SER A 132 -27.41 -6.91 -32.25
C SER A 132 -27.41 -5.52 -32.90
N ILE A 133 -26.31 -5.17 -33.58
CA ILE A 133 -26.43 -4.74 -34.98
C ILE A 133 -25.40 -5.53 -35.79
N LYS A 134 -25.94 -6.19 -36.82
CA LYS A 134 -25.29 -6.93 -37.90
C LYS A 134 -24.00 -6.31 -38.42
#